data_AF-A0A401LYH6-F1
#
_entry.id   AF-A0A401LYH6-F1
#
_cell.length_a   1.000
_cell.length_b   1.000
_cell.length_c   1.000
_cell.angle_alpha   90.00
_cell.angle_beta   90.00
_cell.angle_gamma   90.00
#
_symmetry.space_group_name_H-M   'P 1'
#
loop_
_entity.id
_entity.type
_entity.pdbx_description
1 polymer ?
#
loop_
_entity_poly.entity_id
_entity_poly.type
_entity_poly.pdbx_seq_one_letter_code
_entity_poly.pdbx_strand_id
1 'polypeptide(L)'
;MQRAYDNIIHDVAIQNLSVVFCLDRAGLVGEDGPTHHGAFDMAYLRPIPNLTIASPMNEHELRKLMYTAQLPNKGPFVLRYPRGRGVLVDWECPFEEIPVGKGRKLKDGDDIAVISIGPIGNKVASAISHAEAESGREIAHYDLRFLKPLDEELLHEVGRNFSRVITVEDGVIQGGMGSAVLEFI
;
A
#
# COMPACT_ATOMS: atom_id res chain seq x y z
N MET A 1 -13.69 -8.62 -6.60
CA MET A 1 -12.84 -9.52 -5.78
C MET A 1 -13.54 -10.10 -4.55
N GLN A 2 -14.34 -9.35 -3.79
CA GLN A 2 -15.07 -9.86 -2.62
C GLN A 2 -15.81 -11.20 -2.85
N ARG A 3 -16.45 -11.36 -4.03
CA ARG A 3 -17.18 -12.59 -4.38
C ARG A 3 -16.28 -13.82 -4.60
N ALA A 4 -15.00 -13.62 -4.92
CA ALA A 4 -14.03 -14.68 -5.18
C ALA A 4 -13.16 -14.98 -3.94
N TYR A 5 -13.58 -14.53 -2.74
CA TYR A 5 -12.80 -14.66 -1.52
C TYR A 5 -12.38 -16.11 -1.25
N ASP A 6 -13.33 -17.04 -1.31
CA ASP A 6 -13.09 -18.46 -1.09
C ASP A 6 -12.14 -19.06 -2.15
N ASN A 7 -12.34 -18.72 -3.43
CA ASN A 7 -11.46 -19.16 -4.52
C ASN A 7 -10.01 -18.66 -4.36
N ILE A 8 -9.83 -17.43 -3.88
CA ILE A 8 -8.48 -16.89 -3.62
C ILE A 8 -7.79 -17.71 -2.53
N ILE A 9 -8.51 -18.10 -1.48
CA ILE A 9 -7.95 -18.89 -0.38
C ILE A 9 -7.63 -20.31 -0.86
N HIS A 10 -8.66 -21.02 -1.32
CA HIS A 10 -8.61 -22.45 -1.56
C HIS A 10 -7.85 -22.80 -2.84
N ASP A 11 -8.15 -22.10 -3.94
CA ASP A 11 -7.66 -22.48 -5.27
C ASP A 11 -6.33 -21.82 -5.62
N VAL A 12 -5.92 -20.78 -4.88
CA VAL A 12 -4.71 -20.00 -5.19
C VAL A 12 -3.74 -19.94 -4.01
N ALA A 13 -4.15 -19.39 -2.87
CA ALA A 13 -3.25 -19.02 -1.80
C ALA A 13 -2.68 -20.23 -1.05
N ILE A 14 -3.50 -21.21 -0.69
CA ILE A 14 -3.04 -22.43 -0.01
C ILE A 14 -2.06 -23.22 -0.87
N GLN A 15 -2.32 -23.29 -2.17
CA GLN A 15 -1.47 -23.96 -3.15
C GLN A 15 -0.24 -23.11 -3.57
N ASN A 16 -0.14 -21.87 -3.08
CA ASN A 16 0.91 -20.90 -3.41
C ASN A 16 1.11 -20.71 -4.94
N LEU A 17 0.01 -20.67 -5.70
CA LEU A 17 0.08 -20.55 -7.16
C LEU A 17 0.50 -19.15 -7.60
N SER A 18 1.22 -19.08 -8.72
CA SER A 18 1.63 -17.83 -9.36
C SER A 18 0.47 -17.14 -10.08
N VAL A 19 -0.40 -16.48 -9.30
CA VAL A 19 -1.52 -15.68 -9.79
C VAL A 19 -1.34 -14.23 -9.36
N VAL A 20 -1.37 -13.30 -10.33
CA VAL A 20 -1.30 -11.86 -10.07
C VAL A 20 -2.70 -11.26 -10.21
N PHE A 21 -3.24 -10.76 -9.10
CA PHE A 21 -4.52 -10.06 -9.05
C PHE A 21 -4.29 -8.55 -9.16
N CYS A 22 -4.69 -7.97 -10.28
CA CYS A 22 -4.70 -6.52 -10.48
C CYS A 22 -6.08 -5.95 -10.12
N LEU A 23 -6.18 -5.36 -8.92
CA LEU A 23 -7.41 -4.84 -8.34
C LEU A 23 -7.57 -3.37 -8.72
N ASP A 24 -8.30 -3.13 -9.81
CA ASP A 24 -8.82 -1.81 -10.14
C ASP A 24 -9.97 -1.41 -9.19
N ARG A 25 -10.20 -0.11 -9.06
CA ARG A 25 -11.26 0.50 -8.22
C ARG A 25 -11.12 0.17 -6.73
N ALA A 26 -9.89 0.02 -6.24
CA ALA A 26 -9.63 -0.11 -4.81
C ALA A 26 -9.95 1.20 -4.08
N GLY A 27 -10.42 1.12 -2.83
CA GLY A 27 -10.82 2.30 -2.05
C GLY A 27 -12.20 2.86 -2.43
N LEU A 28 -12.37 4.17 -2.25
CA LEU A 28 -13.62 4.87 -2.58
C LEU A 28 -13.73 5.13 -4.09
N VAL A 29 -14.88 4.76 -4.68
CA VAL A 29 -15.09 4.83 -6.14
C VAL A 29 -15.97 6.00 -6.61
N GLY A 30 -16.51 6.78 -5.68
CA GLY A 30 -17.37 7.94 -5.95
C GLY A 30 -18.80 7.55 -6.31
N GLU A 31 -19.25 8.00 -7.49
CA GLU A 31 -20.65 7.94 -7.97
C GLU A 31 -21.30 6.55 -7.98
N ASP A 32 -20.52 5.46 -8.10
CA ASP A 32 -21.07 4.09 -8.09
C ASP A 32 -21.61 3.68 -6.70
N GLY A 33 -21.34 4.48 -5.67
CA GLY A 33 -21.91 4.34 -4.33
C GLY A 33 -21.29 3.22 -3.48
N PRO A 34 -21.82 3.01 -2.27
CA PRO A 34 -21.21 2.16 -1.24
C PRO A 34 -21.16 0.67 -1.61
N THR A 35 -22.03 0.20 -2.51
CA THR A 35 -22.01 -1.19 -3.00
C THR A 35 -20.81 -1.51 -3.89
N HIS A 36 -20.13 -0.50 -4.41
CA HIS A 36 -18.97 -0.64 -5.29
C HIS A 36 -17.65 -0.20 -4.64
N HIS A 37 -17.67 0.35 -3.43
CA HIS A 37 -16.46 0.75 -2.73
C HIS A 37 -15.58 -0.48 -2.47
N GLY A 38 -14.42 -0.51 -3.10
CA GLY A 38 -13.39 -1.50 -2.88
C GLY A 38 -12.57 -1.19 -1.62
N ALA A 39 -13.20 -0.77 -0.51
CA ALA A 39 -12.50 -0.32 0.69
C ALA A 39 -12.08 -1.46 1.64
N PHE A 40 -12.59 -2.68 1.41
CA PHE A 40 -12.43 -3.83 2.31
C PHE A 40 -11.32 -4.80 1.90
N ASP A 41 -10.76 -4.65 0.71
CA ASP A 41 -9.79 -5.59 0.10
C ASP A 41 -8.56 -5.84 0.97
N MET A 42 -7.97 -4.79 1.55
CA MET A 42 -6.84 -4.96 2.47
C MET A 42 -7.24 -5.77 3.70
N ALA A 43 -8.36 -5.43 4.32
CA ALA A 43 -8.80 -6.09 5.55
C ALA A 43 -9.12 -7.58 5.34
N TYR A 44 -9.84 -7.94 4.27
CA TYR A 44 -10.21 -9.34 4.06
C TYR A 44 -9.07 -10.18 3.47
N LEU A 45 -8.17 -9.60 2.65
CA LEU A 45 -7.06 -10.36 2.03
C LEU A 45 -5.88 -10.57 2.97
N ARG A 46 -5.60 -9.61 3.86
CA ARG A 46 -4.45 -9.67 4.79
C ARG A 46 -4.33 -10.98 5.60
N PRO A 47 -5.40 -11.57 6.16
CA PRO A 47 -5.28 -12.83 6.91
C PRO A 47 -4.95 -14.06 6.03
N ILE A 48 -5.15 -14.00 4.71
CA ILE A 48 -4.91 -15.15 3.83
C ILE A 48 -3.40 -15.43 3.72
N PRO A 49 -2.92 -16.66 3.99
CA PRO A 49 -1.49 -16.98 3.91
C PRO A 49 -0.93 -16.82 2.48
N ASN A 50 0.39 -16.74 2.35
CA ASN A 50 1.14 -16.67 1.08
C ASN A 50 0.86 -15.46 0.16
N LEU A 51 -0.22 -14.70 0.36
CA LEU A 51 -0.49 -13.49 -0.42
C LEU A 51 0.57 -12.40 -0.16
N THR A 52 1.13 -11.89 -1.24
CA THR A 52 1.78 -10.57 -1.25
C THR A 52 0.74 -9.52 -1.62
N ILE A 53 0.63 -8.44 -0.85
CA ILE A 53 -0.34 -7.36 -1.08
C ILE A 53 0.41 -6.03 -1.17
N ALA A 54 0.35 -5.39 -2.33
CA ALA A 54 1.01 -4.13 -2.59
C ALA A 54 0.05 -3.09 -3.19
N SER A 55 0.35 -1.81 -2.97
CA SER A 55 -0.34 -0.69 -3.60
C SER A 55 0.69 0.31 -4.13
N PRO A 56 0.79 0.48 -5.47
CA PRO A 56 1.72 1.45 -6.05
C PRO A 56 1.27 2.88 -5.74
N MET A 57 2.21 3.75 -5.38
CA MET A 57 1.93 5.17 -5.18
C MET A 57 1.71 5.93 -6.50
N ASN A 58 2.34 5.49 -7.60
CA ASN A 58 2.28 6.13 -8.91
C ASN A 58 2.56 5.11 -10.04
N GLU A 59 2.64 5.59 -11.28
CA GLU A 59 2.72 4.78 -12.49
C GLU A 59 4.05 4.04 -12.61
N HIS A 60 5.16 4.67 -12.22
CA HIS A 60 6.48 4.02 -12.16
C HIS A 60 6.46 2.86 -11.16
N GLU A 61 5.87 3.07 -9.98
CA GLU A 61 5.71 2.01 -8.99
C GLU A 61 4.81 0.89 -9.49
N LEU A 62 3.70 1.21 -10.17
CA LEU A 62 2.82 0.20 -10.75
C LEU A 62 3.59 -0.66 -11.76
N ARG A 63 4.35 -0.03 -12.67
CA ARG A 63 5.15 -0.74 -13.68
C ARG A 63 6.20 -1.66 -13.04
N LYS A 64 6.92 -1.18 -12.03
CA LYS A 64 7.94 -1.96 -11.30
C LYS A 64 7.34 -3.07 -10.46
N LEU A 65 6.20 -2.84 -9.79
CA LEU A 65 5.49 -3.87 -9.02
C LEU A 65 4.87 -4.94 -9.91
N MET A 66 4.31 -4.57 -11.07
CA MET A 66 3.84 -5.53 -12.07
C MET A 66 4.99 -6.39 -12.59
N TYR A 67 6.15 -5.78 -12.91
CA TYR A 67 7.36 -6.51 -13.28
C TYR A 67 7.84 -7.43 -12.15
N THR A 68 7.81 -6.96 -10.90
CA THR A 68 8.20 -7.76 -9.74
C THR A 68 7.29 -8.97 -9.58
N ALA A 69 5.97 -8.80 -9.70
CA ALA A 69 4.97 -9.84 -9.48
C ALA A 69 5.05 -10.99 -10.49
N GLN A 70 5.52 -10.74 -11.72
CA GLN A 70 5.70 -11.78 -12.75
C GLN A 70 7.01 -12.59 -12.62
N LEU A 71 7.93 -12.18 -11.74
CA LEU A 71 9.19 -12.90 -11.57
C LEU A 71 8.96 -14.28 -10.94
N PRO A 72 9.89 -15.23 -11.13
CA PRO A 72 9.78 -16.55 -10.52
C PRO A 72 9.69 -16.48 -8.99
N ASN A 73 8.97 -17.44 -8.40
CA ASN A 73 8.89 -17.67 -6.94
C ASN A 73 8.29 -16.50 -6.13
N LYS A 74 7.42 -15.69 -6.72
CA LYS A 74 6.68 -14.63 -5.98
C LYS A 74 5.37 -15.09 -5.35
N GLY A 75 4.89 -16.27 -5.72
CA GLY A 75 3.61 -16.78 -5.27
C GLY A 75 2.43 -15.91 -5.74
N PRO A 76 1.30 -15.93 -5.02
CA PRO A 76 0.14 -15.12 -5.35
C PRO A 76 0.33 -13.66 -4.92
N PHE A 77 0.02 -12.74 -5.83
CA PHE A 77 0.34 -11.33 -5.68
C PHE A 77 -0.90 -10.48 -5.91
N VAL A 78 -1.14 -9.49 -5.07
CA VAL A 78 -2.27 -8.56 -5.16
C VAL A 78 -1.70 -7.15 -5.36
N LEU A 79 -2.10 -6.52 -6.46
CA LEU A 79 -1.77 -5.14 -6.79
C LEU A 79 -3.06 -4.33 -6.77
N ARG A 80 -3.24 -3.48 -5.76
CA ARG A 80 -4.44 -2.64 -5.63
C ARG A 80 -4.19 -1.19 -6.05
N TYR A 81 -5.07 -0.64 -6.88
CA TYR A 81 -5.01 0.75 -7.31
C TYR A 81 -6.43 1.34 -7.47
N PRO A 82 -6.61 2.63 -7.17
CA PRO A 82 -7.92 3.25 -7.13
C PRO A 82 -8.40 3.62 -8.52
N ARG A 83 -9.71 3.89 -8.61
CA ARG A 83 -10.26 4.60 -9.75
C ARG A 83 -9.72 6.02 -9.75
N GLY A 84 -9.18 6.49 -10.86
CA GLY A 84 -8.73 7.88 -10.94
C GLY A 84 -7.81 8.14 -12.12
N ARG A 85 -7.22 9.33 -12.09
CA ARG A 85 -6.13 9.70 -13.00
C ARG A 85 -4.80 9.41 -12.33
N GLY A 86 -3.85 9.00 -13.15
CA GLY A 86 -2.47 8.91 -12.74
C GLY A 86 -1.85 10.26 -12.41
N VAL A 87 -0.69 10.24 -11.76
CA VAL A 87 0.06 11.45 -11.36
C VAL A 87 1.16 11.78 -12.38
N LEU A 88 1.83 10.76 -12.91
CA LEU A 88 2.91 10.90 -13.89
C LEU A 88 2.39 10.72 -15.32
N VAL A 89 2.84 11.59 -16.21
CA VAL A 89 2.55 11.50 -17.66
C VAL A 89 3.61 10.64 -18.35
N ASP A 90 4.85 10.70 -17.87
CA ASP A 90 6.02 9.95 -18.29
C ASP A 90 6.09 8.57 -17.62
N TRP A 91 5.01 7.80 -17.68
CA TRP A 91 4.86 6.52 -16.97
C TRP A 91 5.87 5.42 -17.39
N GLU A 92 6.51 5.56 -18.55
CA GLU A 92 7.51 4.60 -19.02
C GLU A 92 8.80 4.72 -18.20
N CYS A 93 9.17 3.65 -17.52
CA CYS A 93 10.45 3.51 -16.84
C CYS A 93 11.09 2.14 -17.13
N PRO A 94 12.38 1.94 -16.85
CA PRO A 94 12.99 0.61 -16.90
C PRO A 94 12.24 -0.39 -16.00
N PHE A 95 12.29 -1.66 -16.40
CA PHE A 95 11.82 -2.75 -15.57
C PHE A 95 12.83 -3.02 -14.46
N GLU A 96 12.43 -2.78 -13.22
CA GLU A 96 13.25 -2.96 -12.04
C GLU A 96 12.46 -3.74 -11.01
N GLU A 97 13.10 -4.74 -10.41
CA GLU A 97 12.52 -5.49 -9.31
C GLU A 97 12.50 -4.61 -8.05
N ILE A 98 11.34 -4.56 -7.39
CA ILE A 98 11.21 -4.00 -6.05
C ILE A 98 11.30 -5.17 -5.07
N PRO A 99 12.24 -5.14 -4.11
CA PRO A 99 12.29 -6.15 -3.06
C PRO A 99 10.94 -6.25 -2.34
N VAL A 100 10.35 -7.44 -2.34
CA VAL A 100 9.04 -7.67 -1.74
C VAL A 100 9.11 -7.40 -0.24
N GLY A 101 8.15 -6.62 0.27
CA GLY A 101 8.11 -6.23 1.68
C GLY A 101 8.99 -5.03 2.04
N LYS A 102 9.61 -4.35 1.06
CA LYS A 102 10.39 -3.14 1.32
C LYS A 102 9.63 -1.89 0.94
N GLY A 103 9.44 -1.02 1.93
CA GLY A 103 8.91 0.33 1.77
C GLY A 103 10.00 1.32 1.38
N ARG A 104 9.71 2.61 1.53
CA ARG A 104 10.68 3.69 1.35
C ARG A 104 10.34 4.89 2.20
N LYS A 105 11.37 5.61 2.63
CA LYS A 105 11.24 6.97 3.14
C LYS A 105 11.22 7.95 1.97
N LEU A 106 10.18 8.77 1.91
CA LEU A 106 9.98 9.77 0.88
C LEU A 106 10.49 11.15 1.31
N LYS A 107 10.44 11.43 2.62
CA LYS A 107 10.87 12.69 3.20
C LYS A 107 11.34 12.47 4.64
N ASP A 108 12.44 13.11 5.01
CA ASP A 108 12.93 13.17 6.40
C ASP A 108 12.15 14.20 7.24
N GLY A 109 12.23 14.04 8.56
CA GLY A 109 11.68 14.94 9.56
C GLY A 109 11.76 14.29 10.93
N ASP A 110 11.65 15.10 11.99
CA ASP A 110 11.95 14.65 13.36
C ASP A 110 10.75 14.72 14.33
N ASP A 111 9.66 15.42 13.98
CA ASP A 111 8.53 15.62 14.89
C ASP A 111 7.46 14.51 14.81
N ILE A 112 7.07 14.15 13.59
CA ILE A 112 5.92 13.26 13.30
C ILE A 112 6.28 12.35 12.13
N ALA A 113 5.94 11.06 12.21
CA ALA A 113 5.98 10.16 11.07
C ALA A 113 4.58 9.96 10.48
N VAL A 114 4.45 10.12 9.17
CA VAL A 114 3.26 9.74 8.42
C VAL A 114 3.60 8.52 7.56
N ILE A 115 2.87 7.43 7.79
CA ILE A 115 2.96 6.20 7.01
C ILE A 115 1.76 6.14 6.07
N SER A 116 2.02 5.96 4.79
CA SER A 116 0.98 5.85 3.76
C SER A 116 1.17 4.59 2.92
N ILE A 117 0.11 4.15 2.25
CA ILE A 117 0.16 3.05 1.28
C ILE A 117 -0.67 3.40 0.04
N GLY A 118 -0.07 3.27 -1.13
CA GLY A 118 -0.75 3.50 -2.41
C GLY A 118 -0.91 4.97 -2.79
N PRO A 119 -1.79 5.28 -3.76
CA PRO A 119 -1.83 6.62 -4.38
C PRO A 119 -2.24 7.75 -3.45
N ILE A 120 -2.88 7.45 -2.31
CA ILE A 120 -3.17 8.44 -1.27
C ILE A 120 -1.89 9.12 -0.75
N GLY A 121 -0.74 8.44 -0.85
CA GLY A 121 0.58 8.98 -0.54
C GLY A 121 0.90 10.29 -1.26
N ASN A 122 0.39 10.51 -2.48
CA ASN A 122 0.61 11.78 -3.19
C ASN A 122 -0.12 12.94 -2.51
N LYS A 123 -1.34 12.71 -2.02
CA LYS A 123 -2.09 13.70 -1.24
C LYS A 123 -1.47 13.93 0.13
N VAL A 124 -0.93 12.88 0.75
CA VAL A 124 -0.17 12.98 2.00
C VAL A 124 1.04 13.89 1.82
N ALA A 125 1.83 13.70 0.75
CA ALA A 125 2.99 14.55 0.47
C ALA A 125 2.59 16.03 0.35
N SER A 126 1.50 16.33 -0.39
CA SER A 126 0.98 17.69 -0.47
C SER A 126 0.50 18.22 0.90
N ALA A 127 -0.21 17.42 1.68
CA ALA A 127 -0.72 17.82 2.99
C ALA A 127 0.41 18.09 4.00
N ILE A 128 1.49 17.31 3.95
CA ILE A 128 2.71 17.53 4.74
C ILE A 128 3.29 18.90 4.43
N SER A 129 3.52 19.24 3.16
CA SER A 129 4.08 20.55 2.78
C SER A 129 3.25 21.73 3.30
N HIS A 130 1.91 21.62 3.29
CA HIS A 130 1.04 22.66 3.85
C HIS A 130 1.14 22.72 5.39
N ALA A 131 1.11 21.57 6.06
CA ALA A 131 1.16 21.51 7.52
C ALA A 131 2.50 22.02 8.09
N GLU A 132 3.62 21.73 7.42
CA GLU A 132 4.94 22.23 7.83
C GLU A 132 5.02 23.75 7.69
N ALA A 133 4.47 24.31 6.60
CA ALA A 133 4.44 25.76 6.38
C ALA A 133 3.63 26.51 7.46
N GLU A 134 2.57 25.90 7.99
CA GLU A 134 1.72 26.50 9.03
C GLU A 134 2.27 26.30 10.45
N SER A 135 2.85 25.12 10.72
CA SER A 135 3.21 24.73 12.09
C SER A 135 4.70 24.87 12.42
N GLY A 136 5.57 24.94 11.41
CA GLY A 136 7.03 24.91 11.57
C GLY A 136 7.58 23.56 12.05
N ARG A 137 6.77 22.49 12.02
CA ARG A 137 7.19 21.12 12.35
C ARG A 137 7.86 20.44 11.17
N GLU A 138 8.68 19.43 11.46
CA GLU A 138 9.28 18.56 10.47
C GLU A 138 8.61 17.18 10.46
N ILE A 139 7.93 16.86 9.37
CA ILE A 139 7.13 15.65 9.23
C ILE A 139 7.82 14.69 8.26
N ALA A 140 8.18 13.51 8.75
CA ALA A 140 8.69 12.43 7.94
C ALA A 140 7.55 11.71 7.20
N HIS A 141 7.81 11.29 5.96
CA HIS A 141 6.84 10.58 5.13
C HIS A 141 7.40 9.23 4.68
N TYR A 142 6.67 8.17 4.97
CA TYR A 142 6.97 6.81 4.57
C TYR A 142 5.88 6.25 3.65
N ASP A 143 6.30 5.59 2.58
CA ASP A 143 5.44 4.80 1.70
C ASP A 143 5.76 3.33 1.93
N LEU A 144 4.80 2.59 2.50
CA LEU A 144 4.99 1.19 2.83
C LEU A 144 5.18 0.32 1.59
N ARG A 145 4.58 0.70 0.44
CA ARG A 145 4.40 -0.10 -0.79
C ARG A 145 3.65 -1.42 -0.60
N PHE A 146 3.98 -2.18 0.42
CA PHE A 146 3.44 -3.50 0.76
C PHE A 146 2.65 -3.42 2.07
N LEU A 147 1.40 -3.88 2.03
CA LEU A 147 0.66 -4.22 3.24
C LEU A 147 1.12 -5.56 3.79
N LYS A 148 1.51 -6.47 2.91
CA LYS A 148 1.92 -7.83 3.25
C LYS A 148 2.98 -8.33 2.25
N PRO A 149 4.15 -8.79 2.71
CA PRO A 149 4.68 -8.60 4.08
C PRO A 149 4.93 -7.11 4.39
N LEU A 150 4.94 -6.76 5.68
CA LEU A 150 5.32 -5.42 6.14
C LEU A 150 6.84 -5.25 6.14
N ASP A 151 7.30 -4.01 6.01
CA ASP A 151 8.72 -3.67 6.17
C ASP A 151 9.05 -3.45 7.66
N GLU A 152 9.42 -4.53 8.35
CA GLU A 152 9.70 -4.50 9.78
C GLU A 152 10.88 -3.56 10.14
N GLU A 153 11.88 -3.45 9.27
CA GLU A 153 13.02 -2.55 9.48
C GLU A 153 12.58 -1.09 9.46
N LEU A 154 11.78 -0.71 8.45
CA LEU A 154 11.19 0.63 8.35
C LEU A 154 10.29 0.92 9.55
N LEU A 155 9.45 -0.03 9.95
CA LEU A 155 8.56 0.16 11.09
C LEU A 155 9.32 0.26 12.42
N HIS A 156 10.43 -0.47 12.59
CA HIS A 156 11.33 -0.29 13.74
C HIS A 156 12.01 1.08 13.74
N GLU A 157 12.43 1.58 12.57
CA GLU A 157 12.97 2.93 12.46
C GLU A 157 11.93 3.97 12.90
N VAL A 158 10.69 3.85 12.40
CA VAL A 158 9.60 4.75 12.78
C VAL A 158 9.32 4.68 14.29
N GLY A 159 9.19 3.48 14.85
CA GLY A 159 8.90 3.29 16.27
C GLY A 159 10.01 3.76 17.21
N ARG A 160 11.26 3.80 16.75
CA ARG A 160 12.40 4.30 17.56
C ARG A 160 12.52 5.82 17.52
N ASN A 161 12.25 6.44 16.37
CA ASN A 161 12.55 7.84 16.13
C ASN A 161 11.35 8.77 16.40
N PHE A 162 10.11 8.25 16.38
CA PHE A 162 8.91 9.09 16.47
C PHE A 162 8.00 8.69 17.61
N SER A 163 7.58 9.68 18.40
CA SER A 163 6.55 9.49 19.43
C SER A 163 5.12 9.60 18.89
N ARG A 164 4.96 10.11 17.66
CA ARG A 164 3.67 10.32 17.00
C ARG A 164 3.73 9.76 15.59
N VAL A 165 2.85 8.79 15.33
CA VAL A 165 2.73 8.13 14.03
C VAL A 165 1.31 8.28 13.52
N ILE A 166 1.16 8.69 12.27
CA ILE A 166 -0.13 8.80 11.58
C ILE A 166 -0.12 7.82 10.41
N THR A 167 -1.12 6.94 10.35
CA THR A 167 -1.31 6.04 9.21
C THR A 167 -2.40 6.56 8.30
N VAL A 168 -2.15 6.58 6.99
CA VAL A 168 -3.11 7.02 5.97
C VAL A 168 -3.29 5.95 4.90
N GLU A 169 -4.52 5.50 4.72
CA GLU A 169 -4.87 4.46 3.76
C GLU A 169 -6.21 4.76 3.08
N ASP A 170 -6.38 4.26 1.86
CA ASP A 170 -7.66 4.29 1.14
C ASP A 170 -8.42 2.97 1.33
N GLY A 171 -8.77 2.70 2.57
CA GLY A 171 -9.40 1.46 3.00
C GLY A 171 -10.09 1.62 4.35
N VAL A 172 -10.69 0.53 4.84
CA VAL A 172 -11.27 0.51 6.19
C VAL A 172 -10.18 0.50 7.25
N ILE A 173 -10.42 1.22 8.35
CA ILE A 173 -9.51 1.25 9.51
C ILE A 173 -9.40 -0.16 10.14
N GLN A 174 -10.53 -0.84 10.30
CA GLN A 174 -10.62 -2.15 10.93
C GLN A 174 -10.00 -3.22 10.03
N GLY A 175 -8.86 -3.77 10.45
CA GLY A 175 -8.13 -4.79 9.70
C GLY A 175 -7.27 -4.26 8.55
N GLY A 176 -7.31 -2.95 8.26
CA GLY A 176 -6.50 -2.28 7.24
C GLY A 176 -5.02 -2.14 7.61
N MET A 177 -4.32 -1.27 6.88
CA MET A 177 -2.91 -0.95 7.09
C MET A 177 -2.65 -0.40 8.50
N GLY A 178 -3.49 0.52 8.99
CA GLY A 178 -3.34 1.05 10.34
C GLY A 178 -3.41 -0.04 11.42
N SER A 179 -4.34 -1.00 11.26
CA SER A 179 -4.41 -2.17 12.15
C SER A 179 -3.17 -3.05 12.03
N ALA A 180 -2.67 -3.28 10.81
CA ALA A 180 -1.47 -4.10 10.60
C ALA A 180 -0.21 -3.48 11.22
N VAL A 181 -0.07 -2.15 11.16
CA VAL A 181 1.02 -1.42 11.83
C VAL A 181 0.88 -1.52 13.34
N LEU A 182 -0.34 -1.38 13.89
CA LEU A 182 -0.59 -1.53 15.32
C LEU A 182 -0.35 -2.95 15.84
N GLU A 183 -0.58 -3.97 15.03
CA GLU A 183 -0.29 -5.38 15.37
C GLU A 183 1.23 -5.68 15.39
N PHE A 184 2.04 -4.89 14.67
CA PHE A 184 3.49 -5.02 14.64
C PHE A 184 4.20 -4.34 15.81
N ILE A 185 3.71 -3.16 16.21
CA ILE A 185 4.28 -2.33 17.31
C ILE A 185 4.01 -2.97 18.67
#